data_AF-A0A1U7W7Q1-F1
#
_entry.id   AF-A0A1U7W7Q1-F1
#
_cell.length_a   1.000
_cell.length_b   1.000
_cell.length_c   1.000
_cell.angle_alpha   90.00
_cell.angle_beta   90.00
_cell.angle_gamma   90.00
#
_symmetry.space_group_name_H-M   'P 1'
#
loop_
_entity.id
_entity.type
_entity.pdbx_description
1 polymer ?
#
loop_
_entity_poly.entity_id
_entity_poly.type
_entity_poly.pdbx_seq_one_letter_code
_entity_poly.pdbx_strand_id
1 'polypeptide(L)'
;MALQKKDQDIVSAMELVDFTKRQLQTMRESKWNSLIEDVSSFCDKNGIVIPKMDERYALGKSKRKSSTITYFHYLYVEVFCATIDLQLSELNSRFSEVNTSLLLGMASLSPDDSFANYDQNKIMKLSTYYPNEFPASKLEDLSYELDNYIDYVREMDNAFSNLKGLGDLSKTLVKTNIYKTWGLVYLLVKLSLILPVVTATVERAFSSMKFIKNDLRSRIGDDFLNDCLVCFIEDEVFESVSNDAIIDRFQNMTTRRVQLK
;
A
#
# COMPACT_ATOMS: atom_id res chain seq x y z
N MET A 1 5.72 -9.57 1.66
CA MET A 1 4.91 -8.42 2.10
C MET A 1 3.49 -8.88 2.31
N ALA A 2 2.96 -8.84 3.53
CA ALA A 2 1.56 -9.22 3.79
C ALA A 2 0.59 -8.22 3.16
N LEU A 3 0.91 -6.92 3.21
CA LEU A 3 0.12 -5.82 2.65
C LEU A 3 -0.05 -5.84 1.11
N GLN A 4 0.70 -6.68 0.40
CA GLN A 4 0.65 -6.78 -1.07
C GLN A 4 0.10 -8.12 -1.56
N LYS A 5 -0.32 -9.01 -0.64
CA LYS A 5 -0.96 -10.27 -1.03
C LYS A 5 -2.39 -9.99 -1.47
N LYS A 6 -2.76 -10.55 -2.63
CA LYS A 6 -4.09 -10.40 -3.23
C LYS A 6 -5.22 -10.91 -2.33
N ASP A 7 -4.92 -11.87 -1.45
CA ASP A 7 -5.88 -12.51 -0.55
C ASP A 7 -5.79 -12.00 0.90
N GLN A 8 -5.04 -10.91 1.15
CA GLN A 8 -4.89 -10.38 2.51
C GLN A 8 -6.02 -9.43 2.85
N ASP A 9 -6.78 -9.76 3.88
CA ASP A 9 -7.77 -8.87 4.50
C ASP A 9 -7.09 -7.61 5.10
N ILE A 10 -7.72 -6.46 4.88
CA ILE A 10 -7.23 -5.14 5.30
C ILE A 10 -7.13 -5.06 6.83
N VAL A 11 -8.09 -5.64 7.57
CA VAL A 11 -8.09 -5.61 9.05
C VAL A 11 -6.86 -6.35 9.56
N SER A 12 -6.66 -7.57 9.07
CA SER A 12 -5.49 -8.39 9.39
C SER A 12 -4.17 -7.70 9.02
N ALA A 13 -4.15 -6.98 7.89
CA ALA A 13 -2.97 -6.25 7.46
C ALA A 13 -2.65 -5.05 8.39
N MET A 14 -3.67 -4.36 8.89
CA MET A 14 -3.51 -3.28 9.88
C MET A 14 -3.00 -3.79 11.22
N GLU A 15 -3.49 -4.94 11.70
CA GLU A 15 -2.96 -5.58 12.91
C GLU A 15 -1.47 -5.92 12.77
N LEU A 16 -1.04 -6.38 11.59
CA LEU A 16 0.37 -6.64 11.30
C LEU A 16 1.21 -5.36 11.29
N VAL A 17 0.68 -4.24 10.80
CA VAL A 17 1.36 -2.94 10.87
C VAL A 17 1.60 -2.55 12.33
N ASP A 18 0.58 -2.64 13.18
CA ASP A 18 0.69 -2.30 14.60
C ASP A 18 1.61 -3.26 15.36
N PHE A 19 1.56 -4.55 15.03
CA PHE A 19 2.52 -5.53 15.53
C PHE A 19 3.96 -5.17 15.13
N THR A 20 4.18 -4.78 13.87
CA THR A 20 5.50 -4.40 13.36
C THR A 20 6.03 -3.16 14.06
N LYS A 21 5.19 -2.13 14.27
CA LYS A 21 5.54 -0.93 15.04
C LYS A 21 6.02 -1.31 16.46
N ARG A 22 5.28 -2.18 17.15
CA ARG A 22 5.66 -2.66 18.50
C ARG A 22 6.97 -3.45 18.51
N GLN A 23 7.20 -4.30 17.51
CA GLN A 23 8.44 -5.06 17.39
C GLN A 23 9.64 -4.15 17.15
N LEU A 24 9.51 -3.15 16.28
CA LEU A 24 10.56 -2.15 16.03
C LEU A 24 10.87 -1.35 17.30
N GLN A 25 9.84 -0.92 18.05
CA GLN A 25 10.04 -0.23 19.32
C GLN A 25 10.77 -1.11 20.34
N THR A 26 10.35 -2.36 20.48
CA THR A 26 11.00 -3.33 21.39
C THR A 26 12.45 -3.56 20.97
N MET A 27 12.71 -3.66 19.67
CA MET A 27 14.05 -3.83 19.11
C MET A 27 14.96 -2.68 19.50
N ARG A 28 14.47 -1.44 19.36
CA ARG A 28 15.17 -0.23 19.75
C ARG A 28 15.53 -0.19 21.24
N GLU A 29 14.58 -0.54 22.11
CA GLU A 29 14.71 -0.35 23.55
C GLU A 29 15.52 -1.44 24.26
N SER A 30 15.48 -2.68 23.74
CA SER A 30 15.95 -3.84 24.50
C SER A 30 16.77 -4.87 23.72
N LYS A 31 16.70 -4.89 22.39
CA LYS A 31 17.32 -5.96 21.58
C LYS A 31 18.69 -5.61 21.02
N TRP A 32 19.26 -4.46 21.36
CA TRP A 32 20.60 -4.08 20.92
C TRP A 32 21.65 -5.11 21.36
N ASN A 33 21.66 -5.49 22.63
CA ASN A 33 22.67 -6.40 23.18
C ASN A 33 22.57 -7.79 22.52
N SER A 34 21.36 -8.34 22.39
CA SER A 34 21.15 -9.62 21.70
C SER A 34 21.58 -9.57 20.24
N LEU A 35 21.31 -8.46 19.54
CA LEU A 35 21.74 -8.29 18.15
C LEU A 35 23.27 -8.26 18.03
N ILE A 36 23.96 -7.57 18.94
CA ILE A 36 25.41 -7.51 18.96
C ILE A 36 26.02 -8.88 19.28
N GLU A 37 25.42 -9.66 20.18
CA GLU A 37 25.85 -11.04 20.45
C GLU A 37 25.76 -11.92 19.21
N ASP A 38 24.63 -11.89 18.50
CA ASP A 38 24.41 -12.64 17.26
C ASP A 38 25.39 -12.22 16.15
N VAL A 39 25.59 -10.90 15.98
CA VAL A 39 26.54 -10.35 15.01
C VAL A 39 27.97 -10.74 15.37
N SER A 40 28.33 -10.72 16.66
CA SER A 40 29.67 -11.10 17.12
C SER A 40 29.95 -12.58 16.82
N SER A 41 29.00 -13.46 17.14
CA SER A 41 29.05 -14.89 16.80
C SER A 41 29.21 -15.13 15.30
N PHE A 42 28.47 -14.38 14.47
CA PHE A 42 28.62 -14.42 13.02
C PHE A 42 30.01 -13.95 12.56
N CYS A 43 30.51 -12.84 13.11
CA CYS A 43 31.84 -12.32 12.79
C CYS A 43 32.95 -13.30 13.15
N ASP A 44 32.90 -13.89 14.35
CA ASP A 44 33.87 -14.88 14.82
C ASP A 44 33.89 -16.11 13.90
N LYS A 45 32.70 -16.61 13.51
CA LYS A 45 32.57 -17.75 12.59
C LYS A 45 33.17 -17.49 11.21
N ASN A 46 33.19 -16.23 10.76
CA ASN A 46 33.67 -15.84 9.43
C ASN A 46 35.05 -15.15 9.46
N GLY A 47 35.72 -15.09 10.61
CA GLY A 47 37.03 -14.45 10.76
C GLY A 47 37.02 -12.93 10.52
N ILE A 48 35.89 -12.27 10.76
CA ILE A 48 35.73 -10.82 10.61
C ILE A 48 36.18 -10.16 11.92
N VAL A 49 37.17 -9.26 11.84
CA VAL A 49 37.67 -8.52 13.01
C VAL A 49 36.62 -7.52 13.49
N ILE A 50 36.16 -7.68 14.73
CA ILE A 50 35.23 -6.76 15.39
C ILE A 50 36.01 -5.56 15.95
N PRO A 51 35.68 -4.32 15.57
CA PRO A 51 36.30 -3.12 16.16
C PRO A 51 36.02 -3.02 17.67
N LYS A 52 36.95 -2.43 18.43
CA LYS A 52 36.69 -2.16 19.85
C LYS A 52 35.68 -1.03 19.97
N MET A 53 34.62 -1.26 20.76
CA MET A 53 33.49 -0.33 20.89
C MET A 53 33.90 1.06 21.43
N ASP A 54 34.94 1.13 22.24
CA ASP A 54 35.48 2.37 22.82
C ASP A 54 36.45 3.13 21.89
N GLU A 55 36.88 2.52 20.78
CA GLU A 55 37.75 3.18 19.81
C GLU A 55 37.00 4.30 19.07
N ARG A 56 37.76 5.31 18.63
CA ARG A 56 37.18 6.43 17.86
C ARG A 56 36.81 5.96 16.46
N TYR A 57 35.57 6.23 16.07
CA TYR A 57 35.04 5.90 14.76
C TYR A 57 35.49 6.92 13.71
N ALA A 58 36.45 6.61 12.84
CA ALA A 58 36.91 7.54 11.80
C ALA A 58 36.23 7.27 10.44
N LEU A 59 35.42 8.22 9.96
CA LEU A 59 34.78 8.14 8.64
C LEU A 59 35.77 8.55 7.53
N GLY A 60 36.33 7.56 6.81
CA GLY A 60 37.09 7.76 5.57
C GLY A 60 38.61 7.95 5.70
N LYS A 61 39.30 8.04 4.55
CA LYS A 61 40.79 8.10 4.43
C LYS A 61 41.46 9.35 5.02
N SER A 62 40.69 10.31 5.55
CA SER A 62 41.25 11.56 6.08
C SER A 62 41.41 11.49 7.60
N LYS A 63 42.59 11.09 8.05
CA LYS A 63 43.02 11.14 9.47
C LYS A 63 43.03 12.54 10.09
N ARG A 64 42.70 13.61 9.33
CA ARG A 64 42.77 15.01 9.77
C ARG A 64 41.50 15.54 10.45
N LYS A 65 40.39 14.81 10.38
CA LYS A 65 39.22 15.08 11.24
C LYS A 65 39.12 13.96 12.26
N SER A 66 39.71 14.15 13.44
CA SER A 66 39.43 13.27 14.58
C SER A 66 37.96 13.43 14.91
N SER A 67 37.14 12.46 14.52
CA SER A 67 35.81 12.27 15.07
C SER A 67 35.93 12.06 16.59
N THR A 68 35.12 12.80 17.34
CA THR A 68 35.01 12.66 18.81
C THR A 68 34.17 11.45 19.21
N ILE A 69 33.65 10.72 18.22
CA ILE A 69 32.59 9.73 18.37
C ILE A 69 33.20 8.33 18.44
N THR A 70 32.71 7.49 19.36
CA THR A 70 33.14 6.09 19.51
C THR A 70 32.42 5.17 18.52
N TYR A 71 32.99 3.98 18.24
CA TYR A 71 32.31 2.94 17.46
C TYR A 71 30.95 2.58 18.05
N PHE A 72 30.85 2.48 19.38
CA PHE A 72 29.58 2.26 20.06
C PHE A 72 28.55 3.33 19.71
N HIS A 73 28.91 4.62 19.88
CA HIS A 73 27.96 5.70 19.62
C HIS A 73 27.53 5.74 18.16
N TYR A 74 28.47 5.59 17.23
CA TYR A 74 28.15 5.55 15.80
C TYR A 74 27.20 4.40 15.46
N LEU A 75 27.54 3.16 15.85
CA LEU A 75 26.73 1.99 15.48
C LEU A 75 25.37 1.98 16.20
N TYR A 76 25.34 2.30 17.49
CA TYR A 76 24.10 2.26 18.27
C TYR A 76 23.21 3.47 17.98
N VAL A 77 23.72 4.69 18.07
CA VAL A 77 22.91 5.90 17.99
C VAL A 77 22.68 6.31 16.54
N GLU A 78 23.75 6.47 15.75
CA GLU A 78 23.65 7.02 14.38
C GLU A 78 23.17 6.00 13.34
N VAL A 79 23.41 4.70 13.56
CA VAL A 79 22.99 3.66 12.63
C VAL A 79 21.75 2.94 13.15
N PHE A 80 21.85 2.23 14.27
CA PHE A 80 20.78 1.35 14.75
C PHE A 80 19.52 2.11 15.16
N CYS A 81 19.63 3.02 16.14
CA CYS A 81 18.50 3.83 16.59
C CYS A 81 17.94 4.69 15.46
N ALA A 82 18.80 5.38 14.70
CA ALA A 82 18.35 6.24 13.60
C ALA A 82 17.60 5.46 12.51
N THR A 83 18.05 4.24 12.17
CA THR A 83 17.36 3.40 11.16
C THR A 83 15.99 2.96 11.67
N ILE A 84 15.88 2.53 12.92
CA ILE A 84 14.59 2.13 13.50
C ILE A 84 13.65 3.34 13.63
N ASP A 85 14.17 4.48 14.08
CA ASP A 85 13.40 5.72 14.22
C ASP A 85 12.88 6.20 12.87
N LEU A 86 13.68 6.11 11.81
CA LEU A 86 13.26 6.41 10.45
C LEU A 86 12.14 5.46 9.99
N GLN A 87 12.29 4.15 10.19
CA GLN A 87 11.27 3.16 9.84
C GLN A 87 9.96 3.40 10.59
N LEU A 88 10.02 3.67 11.89
CA LEU A 88 8.87 4.01 12.72
C LEU A 88 8.20 5.31 12.25
N SER A 89 8.99 6.34 11.92
CA SER A 89 8.50 7.62 11.42
C SER A 89 7.73 7.45 10.11
N GLU A 90 8.30 6.72 9.15
CA GLU A 90 7.65 6.41 7.87
C GLU A 90 6.36 5.61 8.07
N LEU A 91 6.37 4.58 8.92
CA LEU A 91 5.18 3.79 9.22
C LEU A 91 4.09 4.62 9.91
N ASN A 92 4.46 5.51 10.83
CA ASN A 92 3.50 6.38 11.52
C ASN A 92 2.95 7.48 10.60
N SER A 93 3.76 7.99 9.67
CA SER A 93 3.31 8.95 8.67
C SER A 93 2.33 8.31 7.68
N ARG A 94 2.64 7.11 7.18
CA ARG A 94 1.81 6.38 6.21
C ARG A 94 0.54 5.81 6.82
N PHE A 95 0.63 5.25 8.03
CA PHE A 95 -0.50 4.66 8.77
C PHE A 95 -0.82 5.50 10.00
N SER A 96 -1.17 6.76 9.74
CA SER A 96 -1.67 7.70 10.75
C SER A 96 -3.02 7.23 11.29
N GLU A 97 -3.48 7.82 12.41
CA GLU A 97 -4.80 7.51 12.97
C GLU A 97 -5.93 7.69 11.94
N VAL A 98 -5.84 8.76 11.13
CA VAL A 98 -6.80 9.05 10.06
C VAL A 98 -6.77 7.97 8.99
N ASN A 99 -5.58 7.63 8.47
CA ASN A 99 -5.44 6.65 7.40
C ASN A 99 -5.89 5.25 7.86
N THR A 100 -5.52 4.87 9.09
CA THR A 100 -5.97 3.62 9.72
C THR A 100 -7.49 3.60 9.88
N SER A 101 -8.08 4.69 10.34
CA SER A 101 -9.54 4.79 10.48
C SER A 101 -10.27 4.71 9.14
N LEU A 102 -9.72 5.33 8.09
CA LEU A 102 -10.25 5.22 6.73
C LEU A 102 -10.22 3.78 6.22
N LEU A 103 -9.07 3.11 6.38
CA LEU A 103 -8.88 1.71 5.97
C LEU A 103 -9.81 0.75 6.71
N LEU A 104 -9.96 0.93 8.02
CA LEU A 104 -10.86 0.11 8.84
C LEU A 104 -12.32 0.35 8.48
N GLY A 105 -12.74 1.60 8.25
CA GLY A 105 -14.09 1.91 7.80
C GLY A 105 -14.42 1.31 6.43
N MET A 106 -13.46 1.30 5.52
CA MET A 106 -13.58 0.61 4.24
C MET A 106 -13.67 -0.90 4.41
N ALA A 107 -12.81 -1.51 5.25
CA ALA A 107 -12.83 -2.95 5.49
C ALA A 107 -14.19 -3.41 6.09
N SER A 108 -14.83 -2.55 6.88
CA SER A 108 -16.18 -2.79 7.40
C SER A 108 -17.29 -2.77 6.35
N LEU A 109 -17.03 -2.26 5.14
CA LEU A 109 -17.94 -2.38 4.00
C LEU A 109 -17.69 -3.65 3.17
N SER A 110 -16.67 -4.46 3.49
CA SER A 110 -16.32 -5.64 2.71
C SER A 110 -17.44 -6.68 2.76
N PRO A 111 -17.84 -7.27 1.61
CA PRO A 111 -18.80 -8.37 1.58
C PRO A 111 -18.20 -9.72 2.01
N ASP A 112 -16.90 -9.79 2.28
CA ASP A 112 -16.22 -11.03 2.66
C ASP A 112 -16.88 -11.70 3.88
N ASP A 113 -16.92 -13.04 3.85
CA ASP A 113 -17.53 -13.89 4.88
C ASP A 113 -18.92 -13.41 5.32
N SER A 114 -19.75 -13.03 4.35
CA SER A 114 -21.11 -12.50 4.58
C SER A 114 -21.12 -11.23 5.46
N PHE A 115 -20.21 -10.30 5.14
CA PHE A 115 -20.03 -9.05 5.87
C PHE A 115 -19.63 -9.27 7.34
N ALA A 116 -18.73 -10.22 7.60
CA ALA A 116 -18.26 -10.54 8.96
C ALA A 116 -17.60 -9.33 9.66
N ASN A 117 -16.87 -8.51 8.89
CA ASN A 117 -16.14 -7.35 9.40
C ASN A 117 -17.01 -6.08 9.55
N TYR A 118 -18.32 -6.20 9.32
CA TYR A 118 -19.23 -5.06 9.39
C TYR A 118 -19.23 -4.41 10.77
N ASP A 119 -18.99 -3.10 10.79
CA ASP A 119 -18.97 -2.28 11.99
C ASP A 119 -19.48 -0.88 11.61
N GLN A 120 -20.73 -0.62 11.98
CA GLN A 120 -21.40 0.63 11.68
C GLN A 120 -20.66 1.85 12.22
N ASN A 121 -20.03 1.76 13.40
CA ASN A 121 -19.31 2.89 13.98
C ASN A 121 -18.09 3.27 13.14
N LYS A 122 -17.37 2.27 12.61
CA LYS A 122 -16.23 2.51 11.71
C LYS A 122 -16.68 3.09 10.37
N ILE A 123 -17.81 2.64 9.83
CA ILE A 123 -18.39 3.18 8.59
C ILE A 123 -18.90 4.61 8.79
N MET A 124 -19.52 4.89 9.93
CA MET A 124 -19.94 6.24 10.30
C MET A 124 -18.73 7.16 10.49
N LYS A 125 -17.64 6.66 11.08
CA LYS A 125 -16.40 7.43 11.14
C LYS A 125 -15.82 7.70 9.74
N LEU A 126 -15.90 6.73 8.82
CA LEU A 126 -15.51 6.91 7.42
C LEU A 126 -16.25 8.08 6.75
N SER A 127 -17.56 8.19 6.94
CA SER A 127 -18.36 9.27 6.32
C SER A 127 -17.97 10.66 6.82
N THR A 128 -17.52 10.79 8.08
CA THR A 128 -17.06 12.09 8.62
C THR A 128 -15.84 12.68 7.91
N TYR A 129 -15.06 11.86 7.19
CA TYR A 129 -13.93 12.36 6.38
C TYR A 129 -14.36 12.98 5.05
N TYR A 130 -15.64 12.86 4.69
CA TYR A 130 -16.21 13.36 3.44
C TYR A 130 -17.35 14.37 3.71
N PRO A 131 -17.05 15.53 4.31
CA PRO A 131 -18.09 16.47 4.78
C PRO A 131 -18.92 17.10 3.65
N ASN A 132 -18.41 17.11 2.41
CA ASN A 132 -19.15 17.63 1.25
C ASN A 132 -20.23 16.64 0.81
N GLU A 133 -19.92 15.35 0.84
CA GLU A 133 -20.81 14.25 0.47
C GLU A 133 -21.78 13.90 1.61
N PHE A 134 -21.27 13.94 2.86
CA PHE A 134 -21.95 13.62 4.11
C PHE A 134 -21.93 14.81 5.09
N PRO A 135 -22.72 15.86 4.82
CA PRO A 135 -22.97 16.90 5.82
C PRO A 135 -23.69 16.28 7.04
N ALA A 136 -23.61 16.96 8.19
CA ALA A 136 -24.19 16.47 9.44
C ALA A 136 -25.68 16.07 9.32
N SER A 137 -26.44 16.76 8.45
CA SER A 137 -27.85 16.44 8.20
C SER A 137 -28.08 15.08 7.55
N LYS A 138 -27.10 14.50 6.87
CA LYS A 138 -27.19 13.18 6.21
C LYS A 138 -26.62 12.04 7.06
N LEU A 139 -25.96 12.34 8.17
CA LEU A 139 -25.35 11.30 9.01
C LEU A 139 -26.42 10.46 9.72
N GLU A 140 -27.52 11.07 10.15
CA GLU A 140 -28.65 10.33 10.73
C GLU A 140 -29.31 9.42 9.68
N ASP A 141 -29.56 9.94 8.48
CA ASP A 141 -30.10 9.16 7.35
C ASP A 141 -29.18 7.99 6.98
N LEU A 142 -27.87 8.23 6.91
CA LEU A 142 -26.88 7.19 6.63
C LEU A 142 -26.89 6.10 7.72
N SER A 143 -26.98 6.49 9.00
CA SER A 143 -27.02 5.53 10.10
C SER A 143 -28.23 4.61 9.97
N TYR A 144 -29.40 5.17 9.69
CA TYR A 144 -30.62 4.40 9.47
C TYR A 144 -30.55 3.53 8.20
N GLU A 145 -29.97 4.06 7.13
CA GLU A 145 -29.77 3.30 5.89
C GLU A 145 -28.85 2.10 6.12
N LEU A 146 -27.78 2.26 6.90
CA LEU A 146 -26.83 1.21 7.25
C LEU A 146 -27.46 0.06 8.06
N ASP A 147 -28.35 0.38 9.02
CA ASP A 147 -29.05 -0.63 9.82
C ASP A 147 -29.92 -1.54 8.94
N ASN A 148 -30.70 -0.94 8.04
CA ASN A 148 -31.56 -1.71 7.13
C ASN A 148 -30.75 -2.39 6.01
N TYR A 149 -29.64 -1.75 5.59
CA TYR A 149 -28.74 -2.26 4.57
C TYR A 149 -28.22 -3.64 4.95
N ILE A 150 -27.65 -3.74 6.15
CA ILE A 150 -26.91 -4.94 6.55
C ILE A 150 -27.82 -6.16 6.70
N ASP A 151 -29.02 -5.95 7.26
CA ASP A 151 -30.00 -7.03 7.43
C ASP A 151 -30.45 -7.57 6.07
N TYR A 152 -30.78 -6.68 5.13
CA TYR A 152 -31.24 -7.09 3.81
C TYR A 152 -30.14 -7.78 2.99
N VAL A 153 -28.88 -7.31 3.00
CA VAL A 153 -27.81 -7.98 2.21
C VAL A 153 -27.44 -9.33 2.79
N ARG A 154 -27.59 -9.53 4.11
CA ARG A 154 -27.36 -10.82 4.77
C ARG A 154 -28.49 -11.80 4.53
N GLU A 155 -29.73 -11.34 4.39
CA GLU A 155 -30.88 -12.18 4.04
C GLU A 155 -30.96 -12.53 2.54
N MET A 156 -30.46 -11.64 1.65
CA MET A 156 -30.39 -11.86 0.20
C MET A 156 -29.20 -12.75 -0.21
N ASP A 157 -29.21 -14.00 0.27
CA ASP A 157 -28.11 -14.97 0.22
C ASP A 157 -27.69 -15.38 -1.21
N ASN A 158 -28.47 -15.11 -2.25
CA ASN A 158 -28.14 -15.52 -3.63
C ASN A 158 -27.34 -14.49 -4.44
N ALA A 159 -27.57 -13.19 -4.26
CA ALA A 159 -26.93 -12.14 -5.06
C ALA A 159 -25.63 -11.63 -4.43
N PHE A 160 -25.52 -11.71 -3.09
CA PHE A 160 -24.40 -11.18 -2.33
C PHE A 160 -23.49 -12.26 -1.74
N SER A 161 -23.79 -13.54 -1.94
CA SER A 161 -22.89 -14.62 -1.52
C SER A 161 -21.63 -14.67 -2.36
N ASN A 162 -20.50 -14.97 -1.72
CA ASN A 162 -19.19 -15.19 -2.34
C ASN A 162 -18.63 -14.01 -3.17
N LEU A 163 -19.00 -12.77 -2.85
CA LEU A 163 -18.35 -11.58 -3.43
C LEU A 163 -16.92 -11.48 -2.90
N LYS A 164 -15.95 -11.21 -3.78
CA LYS A 164 -14.51 -11.20 -3.43
C LYS A 164 -13.97 -9.82 -3.04
N GLY A 165 -14.86 -8.85 -2.82
CA GLY A 165 -14.49 -7.50 -2.40
C GLY A 165 -15.43 -6.39 -2.90
N LEU A 166 -15.05 -5.14 -2.59
CA LEU A 166 -15.85 -3.94 -2.84
C LEU A 166 -16.20 -3.71 -4.33
N GLY A 167 -15.32 -4.12 -5.24
CA GLY A 167 -15.57 -4.00 -6.69
C GLY A 167 -16.73 -4.88 -7.16
N ASP A 168 -16.81 -6.11 -6.65
CA ASP A 168 -17.91 -7.03 -6.94
C ASP A 168 -19.20 -6.57 -6.24
N LEU A 169 -19.09 -6.10 -5.00
CA LEU A 169 -20.22 -5.48 -4.28
C LEU A 169 -20.83 -4.32 -5.09
N SER A 170 -20.01 -3.39 -5.57
CA SER A 170 -20.47 -2.26 -6.37
C SER A 170 -21.20 -2.71 -7.65
N LYS A 171 -20.65 -3.68 -8.38
CA LYS A 171 -21.30 -4.24 -9.57
C LYS A 171 -22.63 -4.90 -9.24
N THR A 172 -22.70 -5.66 -8.14
CA THR A 172 -23.93 -6.33 -7.70
C THR A 172 -25.00 -5.33 -7.30
N LEU A 173 -24.66 -4.29 -6.51
CA LEU A 173 -25.59 -3.22 -6.12
C LEU A 173 -26.22 -2.51 -7.33
N VAL A 174 -25.46 -2.34 -8.41
CA VAL A 174 -25.97 -1.78 -9.67
C VAL A 174 -26.88 -2.76 -10.40
N LYS A 175 -26.46 -4.01 -10.57
CA LYS A 175 -27.24 -5.05 -11.27
C LYS A 175 -28.61 -5.29 -10.64
N THR A 176 -28.69 -5.25 -9.32
CA THR A 176 -29.93 -5.47 -8.55
C THR A 176 -30.76 -4.19 -8.38
N ASN A 177 -30.31 -3.04 -8.91
CA ASN A 177 -30.90 -1.71 -8.67
C ASN A 177 -30.94 -1.26 -7.19
N ILE A 178 -30.29 -1.98 -6.27
CA ILE A 178 -30.28 -1.66 -4.83
C ILE A 178 -29.62 -0.32 -4.54
N TYR A 179 -28.67 0.10 -5.39
CA TYR A 179 -28.03 1.42 -5.30
C TYR A 179 -29.01 2.61 -5.33
N LYS A 180 -30.25 2.41 -5.82
CA LYS A 180 -31.31 3.44 -5.80
C LYS A 180 -32.00 3.52 -4.45
N THR A 181 -32.17 2.37 -3.79
CA THR A 181 -32.78 2.27 -2.47
C THR A 181 -31.82 2.76 -1.39
N TRP A 182 -30.54 2.38 -1.51
CA TRP A 182 -29.50 2.69 -0.54
C TRP A 182 -28.40 3.53 -1.19
N GLY A 183 -28.76 4.78 -1.48
CA GLY A 183 -27.91 5.72 -2.20
C GLY A 183 -26.70 6.18 -1.39
N LEU A 184 -26.83 6.31 -0.07
CA LEU A 184 -25.75 6.77 0.82
C LEU A 184 -24.71 5.68 1.05
N VAL A 185 -25.14 4.43 1.25
CA VAL A 185 -24.22 3.29 1.37
C VAL A 185 -23.49 3.05 0.05
N TYR A 186 -24.21 3.12 -1.08
CA TYR A 186 -23.56 3.02 -2.40
C TYR A 186 -22.57 4.16 -2.66
N LEU A 187 -22.82 5.36 -2.14
CA LEU A 187 -21.87 6.46 -2.20
C LEU A 187 -20.59 6.16 -1.41
N LEU A 188 -20.70 5.58 -0.21
CA LEU A 188 -19.52 5.15 0.56
C LEU A 188 -18.72 4.05 -0.15
N VAL A 189 -19.39 3.07 -0.77
CA VAL A 189 -18.71 2.04 -1.57
C VAL A 189 -17.94 2.67 -2.73
N LYS A 190 -18.53 3.65 -3.44
CA LYS A 190 -17.83 4.38 -4.51
C LYS A 190 -16.64 5.18 -3.98
N LEU A 191 -16.80 5.90 -2.87
CA LEU A 191 -15.71 6.66 -2.24
C LEU A 191 -14.57 5.73 -1.79
N SER A 192 -14.90 4.55 -1.28
CA SER A 192 -13.91 3.54 -0.90
C SER A 192 -13.12 3.02 -2.10
N LEU A 193 -13.78 2.83 -3.25
CA LEU A 193 -13.15 2.37 -4.49
C LEU A 193 -12.20 3.39 -5.14
N ILE A 194 -12.36 4.68 -4.85
CA ILE A 194 -11.48 5.74 -5.39
C ILE A 194 -10.31 6.11 -4.47
N LEU A 195 -10.23 5.52 -3.27
CA LEU A 195 -9.15 5.81 -2.34
C LEU A 195 -7.81 5.25 -2.87
N PRO A 196 -6.74 6.06 -2.96
CA PRO A 196 -5.46 5.65 -3.54
C PRO A 196 -4.80 4.44 -2.85
N VAL A 197 -5.08 4.23 -1.55
CA VAL A 197 -4.50 3.11 -0.77
C VAL A 197 -5.01 1.75 -1.27
N VAL A 198 -6.15 1.71 -1.95
CA VAL A 198 -6.78 0.46 -2.43
C VAL A 198 -6.16 -0.02 -3.74
N THR A 199 -5.60 0.89 -4.53
CA THR A 199 -5.04 0.55 -5.83
C THR A 199 -3.57 0.20 -5.69
N ALA A 200 -3.27 -1.07 -5.42
CA ALA A 200 -1.96 -1.66 -5.71
C ALA A 200 -1.49 -1.27 -7.14
N THR A 201 -2.42 -1.06 -8.06
CA THR A 201 -2.21 -0.52 -9.41
C THR A 201 -1.55 0.85 -9.43
N VAL A 202 -1.88 1.77 -8.52
CA VAL A 202 -1.28 3.12 -8.49
C VAL A 202 0.13 3.06 -7.93
N GLU A 203 0.37 2.28 -6.87
CA GLU A 203 1.75 2.04 -6.39
C GLU A 203 2.60 1.30 -7.44
N ARG A 204 2.01 0.32 -8.15
CA ARG A 204 2.62 -0.35 -9.31
C ARG A 204 2.95 0.66 -10.41
N ALA A 205 2.04 1.56 -10.75
CA ALA A 205 2.25 2.60 -11.75
C ALA A 205 3.41 3.54 -11.38
N PHE A 206 3.47 3.99 -10.12
CA PHE A 206 4.57 4.82 -9.63
C PHE A 206 5.90 4.05 -9.58
N SER A 207 5.89 2.76 -9.23
CA SER A 207 7.07 1.90 -9.26
C SER A 207 7.58 1.70 -10.69
N SER A 208 6.68 1.38 -11.63
CA SER A 208 6.98 1.28 -13.07
C SER A 208 7.52 2.61 -13.60
N MET A 209 6.94 3.74 -13.22
CA MET A 209 7.43 5.07 -13.59
C MET A 209 8.84 5.34 -13.07
N LYS A 210 9.11 4.96 -11.81
CA LYS A 210 10.44 5.09 -11.20
C LYS A 210 11.45 4.23 -11.95
N PHE A 211 11.12 2.99 -12.29
CA PHE A 211 11.98 2.09 -13.06
C PHE A 211 12.27 2.67 -14.46
N ILE A 212 11.23 3.06 -15.20
CA ILE A 212 11.35 3.60 -16.56
C ILE A 212 12.17 4.90 -16.57
N LYS A 213 11.92 5.86 -15.66
CA LYS A 213 12.62 7.15 -15.67
C LYS A 213 14.01 7.09 -15.03
N ASN A 214 14.12 6.47 -13.85
CA ASN A 214 15.30 6.63 -13.00
C ASN A 214 16.31 5.49 -13.17
N ASP A 215 15.85 4.25 -13.23
CA ASP A 215 16.76 3.09 -13.32
C ASP A 215 17.32 2.95 -14.74
N LEU A 216 16.51 3.20 -15.77
CA LEU A 216 16.97 3.26 -17.16
C LEU A 216 17.64 4.60 -17.53
N ARG A 217 17.62 5.60 -16.62
CA ARG A 217 18.20 6.95 -16.80
C ARG A 217 17.84 7.64 -18.12
N SER A 218 16.63 7.41 -18.63
CA SER A 218 16.20 8.00 -19.89
C SER A 218 15.65 9.42 -19.68
N ARG A 219 16.20 10.42 -20.41
CA ARG A 219 15.46 11.66 -20.67
C ARG A 219 14.34 11.33 -21.64
N ILE A 220 13.15 11.06 -21.10
CA ILE A 220 11.97 10.66 -21.84
C ILE A 220 10.94 11.80 -21.84
N GLY A 221 10.27 12.03 -22.97
CA GLY A 221 9.15 12.98 -23.05
C GLY A 221 7.90 12.41 -22.36
N ASP A 222 7.02 13.30 -21.89
CA ASP A 222 5.85 12.89 -21.10
C ASP A 222 4.89 11.99 -21.88
N ASP A 223 4.66 12.25 -23.17
CA ASP A 223 3.80 11.40 -24.02
C ASP A 223 4.35 9.98 -24.14
N PHE A 224 5.64 9.84 -24.46
CA PHE A 224 6.27 8.52 -24.61
C PHE A 224 6.37 7.76 -23.28
N LEU A 225 6.54 8.48 -22.17
CA LEU A 225 6.47 7.88 -20.83
C LEU A 225 5.07 7.34 -20.54
N ASN A 226 4.02 8.09 -20.89
CA ASN A 226 2.65 7.66 -20.70
C ASN A 226 2.35 6.40 -21.51
N ASP A 227 2.76 6.36 -22.78
CA ASP A 227 2.62 5.18 -23.65
C ASP A 227 3.33 3.95 -23.05
N CYS A 228 4.55 4.12 -22.53
CA CYS A 228 5.30 3.05 -21.88
C CYS A 228 4.63 2.60 -20.57
N LEU A 229 4.11 3.53 -19.77
CA LEU A 229 3.42 3.21 -18.52
C LEU A 229 2.17 2.38 -18.76
N VAL A 230 1.38 2.72 -19.78
CA VAL A 230 0.20 1.93 -20.14
C VAL A 230 0.58 0.47 -20.44
N CYS A 231 1.64 0.24 -21.21
CA CYS A 231 2.10 -1.12 -21.52
C CYS A 231 2.60 -1.88 -20.28
N PHE A 232 3.24 -1.20 -19.32
CA PHE A 232 3.77 -1.80 -18.10
C PHE A 232 2.70 -2.04 -17.02
N ILE A 233 1.68 -1.19 -16.96
CA ILE A 233 0.58 -1.31 -16.00
C ILE A 233 -0.43 -2.33 -16.49
N GLU A 234 -0.74 -2.33 -17.79
CA GLU A 234 -1.70 -3.24 -18.42
C GLU A 234 -0.95 -4.36 -19.15
N ASP A 235 0.02 -4.97 -18.48
CA ASP A 235 0.88 -6.03 -19.02
C ASP A 235 0.08 -7.23 -19.55
N GLU A 236 -0.94 -7.68 -18.81
CA GLU A 236 -1.84 -8.76 -19.25
C GLU A 236 -2.59 -8.40 -20.56
N VAL A 237 -3.01 -7.15 -20.71
CA VAL A 237 -3.67 -6.68 -21.93
C VAL A 237 -2.65 -6.54 -23.06
N PHE A 238 -1.47 -6.04 -22.77
CA PHE A 238 -0.38 -5.89 -23.74
C PHE A 238 0.08 -7.26 -24.28
N GLU A 239 0.20 -8.28 -23.43
CA GLU A 239 0.50 -9.66 -23.83
C GLU A 239 -0.55 -10.27 -24.76
N SER A 240 -1.80 -9.82 -24.69
CA SER A 240 -2.86 -10.27 -25.59
C SER A 240 -2.74 -9.70 -27.01
N VAL A 241 -1.93 -8.66 -27.21
CA VAL A 241 -1.72 -8.04 -28.52
C VAL A 241 -0.62 -8.79 -29.27
N SER A 242 -0.94 -9.32 -30.46
CA SER A 242 0.06 -10.03 -31.27
C SER A 242 1.10 -9.07 -31.84
N ASN A 243 2.36 -9.53 -31.90
CA ASN A 243 3.45 -8.78 -32.53
C ASN A 243 3.14 -8.44 -33.99
N ASP A 244 2.49 -9.36 -34.71
CA ASP A 244 2.07 -9.16 -36.11
C ASP A 244 1.10 -7.97 -36.23
N ALA A 245 0.13 -7.86 -35.32
CA ALA A 245 -0.81 -6.73 -35.31
C ALA A 245 -0.11 -5.39 -34.98
N ILE A 246 0.91 -5.41 -34.12
CA ILE A 246 1.74 -4.22 -33.82
C ILE A 246 2.54 -3.82 -35.07
N ILE A 247 3.18 -4.79 -35.73
CA ILE A 247 4.00 -4.58 -36.93
C ILE A 247 3.14 -4.02 -38.07
N ASP A 248 1.98 -4.62 -38.33
CA ASP A 248 1.04 -4.19 -39.37
C ASP A 248 0.54 -2.76 -39.10
N ARG A 249 0.11 -2.47 -37.86
CA ARG A 249 -0.33 -1.14 -37.49
C ARG A 249 0.79 -0.11 -37.63
N PHE A 250 2.00 -0.45 -37.18
CA PHE A 250 3.16 0.44 -37.26
C PHE A 250 3.58 0.72 -38.71
N GLN A 251 3.46 -0.25 -39.61
CA GLN A 251 3.67 -0.03 -41.05
C GLN A 251 2.59 0.83 -41.68
N ASN A 252 1.33 0.65 -41.29
CA ASN A 252 0.21 1.40 -41.85
C ASN A 252 0.16 2.87 -41.38
N MET A 253 0.88 3.24 -40.32
CA MET A 253 0.93 4.63 -39.84
C MET A 253 1.64 5.57 -40.81
N THR A 254 2.65 5.11 -41.55
CA THR A 254 3.43 5.92 -42.50
C THR A 254 4.07 5.04 -43.56
N THR A 255 4.10 5.50 -44.83
CA THR A 255 4.88 4.81 -45.88
C THR A 255 6.35 4.80 -45.53
N ARG A 256 6.92 3.60 -45.35
CA ARG A 256 8.32 3.40 -44.95
C ARG A 256 9.10 2.65 -46.00
N ARG A 257 10.41 2.91 -46.04
CA ARG A 257 11.35 2.33 -47.01
C ARG A 257 11.61 0.83 -46.79
N VAL A 258 11.35 0.32 -45.59
CA VAL A 258 11.55 -1.09 -45.21
C VAL A 258 10.23 -1.62 -44.68
N GLN A 259 9.79 -2.75 -45.23
CA GLN A 259 8.67 -3.52 -44.68
C GLN A 259 9.22 -4.49 -43.64
N LEU A 260 8.65 -4.43 -42.45
CA LEU A 260 8.95 -5.34 -41.35
C LEU A 260 8.18 -6.64 -41.63
N LYS A 261 8.84 -7.80 -41.56
CA LYS A 261 8.16 -9.09 -41.65
C LYS A 261 8.00 -9.66 -40.26
#